data_AF-A0ABD2WE30-F1
#
_entry.id   AF-A0ABD2WE30-F1
#
_cell.length_a   1.000
_cell.length_b   1.000
_cell.length_c   1.000
_cell.angle_alpha   90.00
_cell.angle_beta   90.00
_cell.angle_gamma   90.00
#
_symmetry.space_group_name_H-M   'P 1'
#
loop_
_entity.id
_entity.type
_entity.pdbx_description
1 polymer ?
#
loop_
_entity_poly.entity_id
_entity_poly.type
_entity_poly.pdbx_seq_one_letter_code
_entity_poly.pdbx_strand_id
1 'polypeptide(L)'
;MNASLGYFRQFDYGWYYNYEKYGSWSPPHYDLSKVTAPVSLHYSLNDWISNESDVRILGQTLPNMIGKYRLPHTNFNHADYLWARDVRKMLYFKLLSLINRETDAIIKRNNAV
;
A
#
# COMPACT_ATOMS: atom_id res chain seq x y z
N MET A 1 -10.38 1.69 5.03
CA MET A 1 -10.25 0.61 4.04
C MET A 1 -11.64 0.13 3.75
N ASN A 2 -12.08 0.01 2.50
CA ASN A 2 -13.33 -0.68 2.21
C ASN A 2 -13.19 -1.68 1.06
N ALA A 3 -12.94 -2.93 1.43
CA ALA A 3 -13.44 -4.09 0.71
C ALA A 3 -14.43 -4.79 1.66
N SER A 4 -15.71 -4.63 1.34
CA SER A 4 -16.92 -5.25 1.91
C SER A 4 -17.26 -5.13 3.41
N LEU A 5 -16.32 -4.97 4.37
CA LEU A 5 -16.64 -4.87 5.81
C LEU A 5 -15.67 -3.98 6.63
N GLY A 6 -14.80 -3.19 6.01
CA GLY A 6 -13.95 -2.22 6.75
C GLY A 6 -12.69 -2.77 7.43
N TYR A 7 -12.42 -4.08 7.34
CA TYR A 7 -11.31 -4.73 8.05
C TYR A 7 -10.21 -5.24 7.10
N PHE A 8 -8.95 -4.98 7.45
CA PHE A 8 -7.79 -5.65 6.84
C PHE A 8 -7.47 -6.93 7.61
N ARG A 9 -8.00 -8.05 7.11
CA ARG A 9 -7.95 -9.37 7.77
C ARG A 9 -7.95 -10.49 6.75
N GLN A 10 -7.71 -11.72 7.22
CA GLN A 10 -7.82 -12.91 6.38
C GLN A 10 -9.26 -13.14 5.91
N PHE A 11 -9.44 -14.02 4.93
CA PHE A 11 -10.77 -14.34 4.40
C PHE A 11 -11.64 -15.03 5.46
N ASP A 12 -12.93 -14.69 5.50
CA ASP A 12 -13.89 -15.29 6.42
C ASP A 12 -14.54 -16.52 5.77
N TYR A 13 -14.18 -17.72 6.24
CA TYR A 13 -14.75 -18.99 5.76
C TYR A 13 -16.01 -19.41 6.53
N GLY A 14 -16.51 -18.57 7.45
CA GLY A 14 -17.52 -18.95 8.44
C GLY A 14 -16.92 -19.60 9.68
N TRP A 15 -17.65 -19.54 10.80
CA TRP A 15 -17.13 -19.86 12.14
C TRP A 15 -16.43 -21.21 12.24
N TYR A 16 -17.01 -22.27 11.66
CA TYR A 16 -16.47 -23.63 11.72
C TYR A 16 -15.12 -23.73 10.99
N TYR A 17 -15.08 -23.31 9.73
CA TYR A 17 -13.87 -23.38 8.92
C TYR A 17 -12.81 -22.37 9.34
N ASN A 18 -13.20 -21.22 9.92
CA ASN A 18 -12.25 -20.30 10.54
C ASN A 18 -11.55 -20.95 11.73
N TYR A 19 -12.27 -21.71 12.57
CA TYR A 19 -11.65 -22.40 13.70
C TYR A 19 -10.68 -23.49 13.22
N GLU A 20 -11.08 -24.33 12.26
CA GLU A 20 -10.19 -25.34 11.69
C GLU A 20 -8.94 -24.72 11.03
N LYS A 21 -9.09 -23.59 10.32
CA LYS A 21 -8.00 -22.98 9.55
C LYS A 21 -7.11 -22.03 10.36
N TYR A 22 -7.70 -21.26 11.28
CA TYR A 22 -7.04 -20.17 11.99
C TYR A 22 -6.94 -20.39 13.51
N GLY A 23 -7.60 -21.41 14.06
CA GLY A 23 -7.72 -21.59 15.51
C GLY A 23 -8.58 -20.52 16.20
N SER A 24 -9.37 -19.75 15.43
CA SER A 24 -10.21 -18.66 15.91
C SER A 24 -11.57 -18.70 15.22
N TRP A 25 -12.65 -18.38 15.94
CA TRP A 25 -14.01 -18.34 15.38
C TRP A 25 -14.20 -17.22 14.35
N SER A 26 -13.40 -16.16 14.44
CA SER A 26 -13.37 -15.04 13.48
C SER A 26 -12.03 -14.98 12.75
N PRO A 27 -12.00 -14.47 11.51
CA PRO A 27 -10.76 -14.36 10.75
C PRO A 27 -9.81 -13.33 11.40
N PRO A 28 -8.53 -13.69 11.60
CA PRO A 28 -7.57 -12.81 12.25
C PRO A 28 -7.19 -11.62 11.37
N HIS A 29 -6.89 -10.49 12.01
CA HIS A 29 -6.36 -9.28 11.36
C HIS A 29 -4.92 -9.46 10.90
N TYR A 30 -4.56 -8.80 9.80
CA TYR A 30 -3.16 -8.68 9.43
C TYR A 30 -2.48 -7.63 10.31
N ASP A 31 -1.39 -8.02 10.96
CA ASP A 31 -0.62 -7.14 11.82
C ASP A 31 0.34 -6.27 10.97
N LEU A 32 -0.08 -5.04 10.68
CA LEU A 32 0.71 -4.09 9.91
C LEU A 32 2.01 -3.64 10.63
N SER A 33 2.13 -3.85 11.95
CA SER A 33 3.38 -3.55 12.67
C SER A 33 4.54 -4.46 12.24
N LYS A 34 4.24 -5.61 11.65
CA LYS A 34 5.23 -6.57 11.12
C LYS A 34 5.78 -6.18 9.74
N VAL A 35 5.31 -5.09 9.13
CA VAL A 35 5.83 -4.61 7.84
C VAL A 35 7.19 -3.96 8.07
N THR A 36 8.26 -4.68 7.73
CA THR A 36 9.66 -4.21 7.90
C THR A 36 10.21 -3.46 6.69
N ALA A 37 9.60 -3.63 5.52
CA ALA A 37 10.05 -2.97 4.30
C ALA A 37 9.79 -1.45 4.36
N PRO A 38 10.68 -0.60 3.78
CA PRO A 38 10.36 0.80 3.52
C PRO A 38 9.16 0.93 2.57
N VAL A 39 8.15 1.72 2.95
CA VAL A 39 6.92 1.88 2.14
C VAL A 39 6.72 3.32 1.70
N SER A 40 6.41 3.50 0.41
CA SER A 40 5.97 4.78 -0.15
C SER A 40 4.63 4.65 -0.85
N LEU A 41 3.62 5.39 -0.40
CA LEU A 41 2.26 5.31 -0.94
C LEU A 41 2.03 6.34 -2.05
N HIS A 42 1.62 5.88 -3.24
CA HIS A 42 1.30 6.75 -4.37
C HIS A 42 -0.20 6.61 -4.69
N TYR A 43 -0.94 7.71 -4.65
CA TYR A 43 -2.41 7.68 -4.71
C TYR A 43 -2.99 8.89 -5.46
N SER A 44 -4.23 8.77 -5.94
CA SER A 44 -4.95 9.83 -6.67
C SER A 44 -6.34 10.03 -6.08
N LEU A 45 -6.95 11.20 -6.30
CA LEU A 45 -8.22 11.55 -5.67
C LEU A 45 -9.44 10.94 -6.37
N ASN A 46 -9.32 10.60 -7.65
CA ASN A 46 -10.40 9.98 -8.43
C ASN A 46 -10.26 8.44 -8.47
N ASP A 47 -9.54 7.85 -7.51
CA ASP A 47 -9.46 6.40 -7.35
C ASP A 47 -10.60 5.90 -6.45
N TRP A 48 -11.57 5.21 -7.06
CA TRP A 48 -12.73 4.66 -6.36
C TRP A 48 -12.44 3.36 -5.61
N ILE A 49 -11.32 2.71 -5.89
CA ILE A 49 -10.89 1.47 -5.25
C ILE A 49 -9.97 1.80 -4.06
N SER A 50 -9.04 2.74 -4.25
CA SER A 50 -8.07 3.18 -3.24
C SER A 50 -8.31 4.62 -2.82
N ASN A 51 -9.42 4.86 -2.09
CA ASN A 51 -9.80 6.18 -1.62
C ASN A 51 -8.71 6.83 -0.74
N GLU A 52 -8.53 8.16 -0.84
CA GLU A 52 -7.58 8.93 -0.04
C GLU A 52 -7.69 8.67 1.47
N SER A 53 -8.90 8.50 2.00
CA SER A 53 -9.12 8.23 3.43
C SER A 53 -8.47 6.91 3.86
N ASP A 54 -8.54 5.90 3.01
CA ASP A 54 -8.01 4.57 3.27
C ASP A 54 -6.48 4.57 3.18
N VAL A 55 -5.94 5.27 2.17
CA VAL A 55 -4.50 5.48 2.02
C VAL A 55 -3.94 6.26 3.21
N ARG A 56 -4.66 7.27 3.70
CA ARG A 56 -4.27 8.05 4.88
C ARG A 56 -4.21 7.18 6.13
N ILE A 57 -5.23 6.35 6.37
CA ILE A 57 -5.25 5.42 7.51
C ILE A 57 -4.08 4.43 7.40
N LEU A 58 -3.91 3.79 6.24
CA LEU A 58 -2.81 2.85 6.00
C LEU A 58 -1.44 3.50 6.28
N GLY A 59 -1.22 4.70 5.74
CA GLY A 59 0.03 5.45 5.95
C GLY A 59 0.27 5.88 7.40
N GLN A 60 -0.76 5.98 8.24
CA GLN A 60 -0.62 6.23 9.67
C GLN A 60 -0.34 4.95 10.48
N THR A 61 -0.76 3.79 9.96
CA THR A 61 -0.57 2.50 10.65
C THR A 61 0.75 1.82 10.31
N LEU A 62 1.32 2.07 9.13
CA LEU A 62 2.58 1.45 8.70
C LEU A 62 3.79 2.04 9.46
N PRO A 63 4.66 1.19 10.05
CA PRO A 63 5.77 1.66 10.87
C PRO A 63 6.94 2.24 10.07
N ASN A 64 7.12 1.81 8.82
CA ASN A 64 8.30 2.13 7.99
C ASN A 64 7.94 2.99 6.77
N MET A 65 7.13 4.02 6.98
CA MET A 65 6.74 4.95 5.92
C MET A 65 7.88 5.89 5.54
N ILE A 66 8.33 5.82 4.29
CA ILE A 66 9.37 6.72 3.72
C ILE A 66 8.76 7.88 2.92
N GLY A 67 7.46 7.82 2.63
CA GLY A 67 6.78 8.94 1.99
C GLY A 67 5.39 8.61 1.48
N LYS A 68 4.70 9.65 1.03
CA LYS A 68 3.46 9.54 0.28
C LYS A 68 3.45 10.58 -0.84
N TYR A 69 2.90 10.22 -1.98
CA TYR A 69 2.75 11.12 -3.12
C TYR A 69 1.32 11.06 -3.65
N ARG A 70 0.61 12.18 -3.49
CA ARG A 70 -0.65 12.41 -4.16
C ARG A 70 -0.37 12.86 -5.58
N LEU A 71 -0.86 12.12 -6.57
CA LEU A 71 -0.72 12.47 -7.97
C LEU A 71 -1.54 13.75 -8.24
N PRO A 72 -0.93 14.83 -8.75
CA PRO A 72 -1.61 16.11 -9.00
C PRO A 72 -2.39 16.07 -10.32
N HIS A 73 -3.29 15.10 -10.48
CA HIS A 73 -4.12 14.96 -11.67
C HIS A 73 -5.53 14.51 -11.27
N THR A 74 -6.49 15.42 -11.39
CA THR A 74 -7.84 15.25 -10.84
C THR A 74 -8.62 14.10 -11.46
N ASN A 75 -8.37 13.76 -12.72
CA ASN A 75 -9.10 12.71 -13.41
C ASN A 75 -8.41 11.34 -13.33
N PHE A 76 -7.22 11.27 -12.74
CA PHE A 76 -6.44 10.03 -12.70
C PHE A 76 -7.08 9.06 -11.70
N ASN A 77 -7.51 7.90 -12.18
CA ASN A 77 -8.21 6.88 -11.41
C ASN A 77 -7.35 5.62 -11.21
N HIS A 78 -7.99 4.56 -10.70
CA HIS A 78 -7.30 3.29 -10.42
C HIS A 78 -6.65 2.62 -11.64
N ALA A 79 -7.33 2.64 -12.79
CA ALA A 79 -6.86 1.96 -14.00
C ALA A 79 -5.72 2.74 -14.67
N ASP A 80 -5.69 4.06 -14.48
CA ASP A 80 -4.68 4.93 -15.08
C ASP A 80 -3.25 4.63 -14.59
N TYR A 81 -3.12 4.05 -13.38
CA TYR A 81 -1.84 3.55 -12.87
C TYR A 81 -1.18 2.52 -13.79
N LEU A 82 -1.96 1.80 -14.60
CA LEU A 82 -1.46 0.79 -15.52
C LEU A 82 -1.62 1.20 -17.00
N TRP A 83 -2.71 1.88 -17.35
CA TRP A 83 -3.12 2.07 -18.75
C TRP A 83 -3.10 3.51 -19.27
N ALA A 84 -2.89 4.52 -18.42
CA ALA A 84 -2.85 5.89 -18.93
C ALA A 84 -1.68 6.07 -19.91
N ARG A 85 -1.98 6.65 -21.08
CA ARG A 85 -0.99 6.89 -22.15
C ARG A 85 0.26 7.62 -21.65
N ASP A 86 0.08 8.56 -20.73
CA ASP A 86 1.13 9.41 -20.17
C ASP A 86 1.60 8.98 -18.77
N VAL A 87 1.20 7.79 -18.28
CA VAL A 87 1.55 7.30 -16.92
C VAL A 87 3.06 7.32 -16.64
N ARG A 88 3.87 7.07 -17.69
CA ARG A 88 5.33 7.09 -17.60
C ARG A 88 5.84 8.45 -17.12
N LYS A 89 5.34 9.53 -17.72
CA LYS A 89 5.71 10.90 -17.41
C LYS A 89 5.12 11.35 -16.07
N MET A 90 3.87 10.97 -15.82
CA MET A 90 3.12 11.43 -14.65
C MET A 90 3.58 10.78 -13.34
N LEU A 91 4.00 9.52 -13.39
CA LEU A 91 4.26 8.72 -12.20
C LEU A 91 5.56 7.90 -12.28
N TYR A 92 5.77 7.13 -13.35
CA TYR A 92 6.85 6.11 -13.33
C TYR A 92 8.25 6.70 -13.22
N PHE A 93 8.54 7.83 -13.88
CA PHE A 93 9.85 8.48 -13.72
C PHE A 93 10.12 8.88 -12.27
N LYS A 94 9.10 9.35 -11.54
CA LYS A 94 9.24 9.68 -10.12
C LYS A 94 9.42 8.44 -9.26
N LEU A 95 8.67 7.37 -9.54
CA LEU A 95 8.80 6.07 -8.87
C LEU A 95 10.20 5.48 -9.05
N LEU A 96 10.73 5.45 -10.27
CA LEU A 96 12.07 4.92 -10.56
C LEU A 96 13.16 5.73 -9.85
N SER A 97 13.06 7.07 -9.87
CA SER A 97 13.98 7.92 -9.12
C SER A 97 13.96 7.65 -7.62
N LEU A 98 12.77 7.40 -7.04
CA LEU A 98 12.64 7.02 -5.64
C LEU A 98 13.28 5.65 -5.38
N ILE A 99 12.96 4.63 -6.19
CA ILE A 99 13.51 3.28 -6.04
C ILE A 99 15.04 3.32 -6.10
N ASN A 100 15.62 4.00 -7.09
CA ASN A 100 17.07 4.10 -7.23
C ASN A 100 17.70 4.78 -6.01
N ARG A 101 17.14 5.92 -5.57
CA ARG A 101 17.63 6.64 -4.38
C ARG A 101 17.62 5.77 -3.11
N GLU A 102 16.52 5.08 -2.84
CA GLU A 102 16.42 4.24 -1.65
C GLU A 102 17.31 2.99 -1.75
N THR A 103 17.42 2.41 -2.95
CA THR A 103 18.32 1.27 -3.21
C THR A 103 19.78 1.65 -2.94
N ASP A 104 20.23 2.79 -3.48
CA ASP A 104 21.58 3.30 -3.25
C ASP A 104 21.82 3.58 -1.76
N ALA A 105 20.83 4.14 -1.05
CA ALA A 105 20.93 4.41 0.37
C ALA A 105 21.06 3.12 1.20
N ILE A 106 20.33 2.07 0.84
CA ILE A 106 20.40 0.76 1.49
C ILE A 106 21.77 0.12 1.24
N ILE A 107 22.26 0.12 -0.02
CA ILE A 107 23.58 -0.43 -0.36
C ILE A 107 24.69 0.28 0.41
N LYS A 108 24.65 1.61 0.47
CA LYS A 108 25.65 2.40 1.22
C LYS A 108 25.65 2.08 2.71
N ARG A 109 24.48 1.91 3.34
CA ARG A 109 24.37 1.53 4.76
C ARG A 109 24.94 0.14 5.01
N ASN A 110 24.68 -0.81 4.12
CA ASN A 110 25.16 -2.19 4.27
C ASN A 110 26.67 -2.32 4.07
N ASN A 111 27.28 -1.48 3.21
CA ASN A 111 28.72 -1.49 2.96
C ASN A 111 29.54 -0.64 3.96
N ALA A 112 28.87 0.12 4.84
CA ALA A 112 29.51 0.95 5.87
C ALA A 112 29.65 0.23 7.22
N VAL A 113 29.28 -1.06 7.26
CA VAL A 113 29.39 -1.99 8.40
C VAL A 113 30.35 -3.11 8.00
#